data_AF-A0A4Q4CN02-F1
#
_entry.id   AF-A0A4Q4CN02-F1
#
_cell.length_a   1.000
_cell.length_b   1.000
_cell.length_c   1.000
_cell.angle_alpha   90.00
_cell.angle_beta   90.00
_cell.angle_gamma   90.00
#
_symmetry.space_group_name_H-M   'P 1'
#
loop_
_entity.id
_entity.type
_entity.pdbx_description
1 polymer ?
#
loop_
_entity_poly.entity_id
_entity_poly.type
_entity_poly.pdbx_seq_one_letter_code
_entity_poly.pdbx_strand_id
1 'polypeptide(L)'
;EARLQAIAAEVGRARDVTIDLGERSAAAPGAMDPGIIAGLAKAAGKLGLAAPRLNSPGSHDANNFAAAGVPTGMLLVRNANGSHNPHEAMETDDLLAATGVLALFLAERAA
;
A
#
# COMPACT_ATOMS: atom_id res chain seq x y z
N GLU A 1 14.85 -12.43 -9.37
CA GLU A 1 14.83 -13.73 -8.67
C GLU A 1 15.99 -14.65 -9.03
N ALA A 2 16.32 -14.88 -10.30
CA ALA A 2 17.47 -15.72 -10.71
C ALA A 2 18.80 -15.35 -9.99
N ARG A 3 19.03 -14.06 -9.74
CA ARG A 3 20.20 -13.59 -8.99
C ARG A 3 20.24 -14.04 -7.52
N LEU A 4 19.08 -14.18 -6.86
CA LEU A 4 18.99 -14.64 -5.46
C LEU A 4 19.47 -16.09 -5.34
N GLN A 5 19.00 -16.95 -6.24
CA GLN A 5 19.41 -18.37 -6.29
C GLN A 5 20.90 -18.51 -6.55
N ALA A 6 21.44 -17.74 -7.51
CA ALA A 6 22.88 -17.73 -7.80
C ALA A 6 23.72 -17.30 -6.58
N ILE A 7 23.28 -16.25 -5.87
CA ILE A 7 23.94 -15.77 -4.65
C ILE A 7 23.87 -16.83 -3.54
N ALA A 8 22.72 -17.44 -3.31
CA ALA A 8 22.56 -18.49 -2.30
C ALA A 8 23.50 -19.67 -2.57
N ALA A 9 23.60 -20.12 -3.82
CA ALA A 9 24.52 -21.18 -4.22
C ALA A 9 26.00 -20.79 -4.06
N GLU A 10 26.35 -19.55 -4.39
CA GLU A 10 27.71 -19.02 -4.21
C GLU A 10 28.10 -18.97 -2.72
N VAL A 11 27.24 -18.42 -1.88
CA VAL A 11 27.47 -18.33 -0.43
C VAL A 11 27.54 -19.73 0.20
N GLY A 12 26.67 -20.65 -0.22
CA GLY A 12 26.69 -22.04 0.25
C GLY A 12 28.02 -22.73 -0.04
N ARG A 13 28.52 -22.63 -1.28
CA ARG A 13 29.85 -23.17 -1.65
C ARG A 13 30.98 -22.54 -0.84
N ALA A 14 30.96 -21.21 -0.65
CA ALA A 14 32.01 -20.50 0.10
C ALA A 14 32.03 -20.84 1.60
N ARG A 15 30.96 -21.43 2.14
CA ARG A 15 30.79 -21.73 3.56
C ARG A 15 30.65 -23.22 3.88
N ASP A 16 30.75 -24.09 2.88
CA ASP A 16 30.55 -25.55 2.98
C ASP A 16 29.18 -25.93 3.60
N VAL A 17 28.13 -25.22 3.16
CA VAL A 17 26.74 -25.47 3.58
C VAL A 17 25.77 -25.45 2.40
N THR A 18 24.64 -26.11 2.57
CA THR A 18 23.50 -26.02 1.65
C THR A 18 22.50 -24.99 2.17
N ILE A 19 22.08 -24.05 1.30
CA ILE A 19 21.01 -23.09 1.62
C ILE A 19 19.75 -23.54 0.87
N ASP A 20 18.78 -24.05 1.62
CA ASP A 20 17.42 -24.31 1.12
C ASP A 20 16.56 -23.07 1.37
N LEU A 21 16.08 -22.44 0.29
CA LEU A 21 15.25 -21.23 0.35
C LEU A 21 13.76 -21.54 0.56
N GLY A 22 13.35 -22.81 0.46
CA GLY A 22 11.97 -23.24 0.58
C GLY A 22 11.03 -22.64 -0.47
N GLU A 23 9.73 -22.74 -0.21
CA GLU A 23 8.70 -22.19 -1.08
C GLU A 23 8.68 -20.66 -1.00
N ARG A 24 8.57 -20.04 -2.17
CA ARG A 24 8.44 -18.58 -2.26
C ARG A 24 7.06 -18.15 -1.78
N SER A 25 7.03 -17.40 -0.67
CA SER A 25 5.84 -16.66 -0.27
C SER A 25 5.78 -15.31 -1.00
N ALA A 26 4.67 -15.06 -1.71
CA ALA A 26 4.37 -13.77 -2.29
C ALA A 26 2.86 -13.58 -2.46
N ALA A 27 2.40 -12.34 -2.26
CA ALA A 27 1.07 -11.93 -2.64
C ALA A 27 1.10 -11.25 -4.02
N ALA A 28 0.08 -11.51 -4.84
CA ALA A 28 -0.14 -10.73 -6.06
C ALA A 28 -0.50 -9.28 -5.68
N PRO A 29 -0.20 -8.28 -6.54
CA PRO A 29 -0.67 -6.92 -6.34
C PRO A 29 -2.20 -6.86 -6.26
N GLY A 30 -2.74 -6.32 -5.18
CA GLY A 30 -4.17 -6.08 -5.01
C GLY A 30 -4.61 -4.86 -5.82
N ALA A 31 -5.29 -5.09 -6.94
CA ALA A 31 -5.86 -4.02 -7.73
C ALA A 31 -6.96 -3.32 -6.93
N MET A 32 -6.82 -2.02 -6.74
CA MET A 32 -7.84 -1.19 -6.13
C MET A 32 -8.95 -0.91 -7.13
N ASP A 33 -10.20 -0.88 -6.66
CA ASP A 33 -11.39 -0.65 -7.47
C ASP A 33 -11.35 0.75 -8.12
N PRO A 34 -11.43 0.85 -9.46
CA PRO A 34 -11.36 2.12 -10.17
C PRO A 34 -12.46 3.12 -9.78
N GLY A 35 -13.65 2.63 -9.42
CA GLY A 35 -14.78 3.44 -8.98
C GLY A 35 -14.56 4.06 -7.60
N ILE A 36 -14.01 3.28 -6.66
CA ILE A 36 -13.58 3.79 -5.33
C ILE A 36 -12.48 4.83 -5.50
N ILE A 37 -11.46 4.49 -6.30
CA ILE A 37 -10.34 5.38 -6.65
C ILE A 37 -10.85 6.71 -7.23
N ALA A 38 -11.79 6.67 -8.18
CA ALA A 38 -12.38 7.87 -8.77
C ALA A 38 -13.21 8.67 -7.76
N GLY A 39 -14.01 8.02 -6.94
CA GLY A 39 -14.85 8.67 -5.93
C GLY A 39 -14.02 9.37 -4.85
N LEU A 40 -12.96 8.74 -4.37
CA LEU A 40 -12.02 9.36 -3.42
C LEU A 40 -11.35 10.60 -4.02
N ALA A 41 -10.92 10.53 -5.29
CA ALA A 41 -10.33 11.68 -5.97
C ALA A 41 -11.34 12.83 -6.17
N LYS A 42 -12.60 12.51 -6.47
CA LYS A 42 -13.68 13.50 -6.56
C LYS A 42 -13.94 14.18 -5.21
N ALA A 43 -13.99 13.41 -4.13
CA ALA A 43 -14.15 13.94 -2.77
C ALA A 43 -12.98 14.86 -2.39
N ALA A 44 -11.73 14.47 -2.69
CA ALA A 44 -10.56 15.33 -2.52
C ALA A 44 -10.67 16.64 -3.31
N GLY A 45 -11.08 16.57 -4.58
CA GLY A 45 -11.28 17.77 -5.41
C GLY A 45 -12.34 18.73 -4.85
N LYS A 46 -13.43 18.22 -4.25
CA LYS A 46 -14.45 19.05 -3.59
C LYS A 46 -13.91 19.78 -2.35
N LEU A 47 -12.90 19.22 -1.69
CA LEU A 47 -12.20 19.83 -0.56
C LEU A 47 -11.01 20.71 -1.00
N GLY A 48 -10.81 20.90 -2.31
CA GLY A 48 -9.69 21.70 -2.83
C GLY A 48 -8.33 21.02 -2.71
N LEU A 49 -8.29 19.70 -2.51
CA LEU A 49 -7.07 18.92 -2.32
C LEU A 49 -6.61 18.26 -3.63
N ALA A 50 -5.30 18.23 -3.85
CA ALA A 50 -4.69 17.41 -4.89
C ALA A 50 -4.58 15.95 -4.40
N ALA A 51 -5.07 15.01 -5.20
CA ALA A 51 -5.02 13.57 -4.90
C ALA A 51 -4.33 12.80 -6.03
N PRO A 52 -2.98 12.82 -6.11
CA PRO A 52 -2.25 12.07 -7.12
C PRO A 52 -2.45 10.56 -6.96
N ARG A 53 -2.36 9.82 -8.07
CA ARG A 53 -2.39 8.35 -8.06
C ARG A 53 -1.04 7.81 -7.64
N LEU A 54 -1.03 6.93 -6.65
CA LEU A 54 0.16 6.30 -6.11
C LEU A 54 -0.07 4.80 -5.95
N ASN A 55 0.99 4.02 -6.14
CA ASN A 55 1.02 2.63 -5.72
C ASN A 55 1.46 2.59 -4.26
N SER A 56 0.84 1.72 -3.45
CA SER A 56 1.36 1.48 -2.10
C SER A 56 2.67 0.69 -2.19
N PRO A 57 3.76 1.14 -1.56
CA PRO A 57 5.00 0.37 -1.50
C PRO A 57 4.91 -0.79 -0.50
N GLY A 58 3.92 -0.77 0.40
CA GLY A 58 3.70 -1.79 1.43
C GLY A 58 2.42 -2.60 1.19
N SER A 59 2.43 -3.84 1.67
CA SER A 59 1.20 -4.64 1.77
C SER A 59 0.34 -4.15 2.94
N HIS A 60 -0.98 -4.14 2.75
CA HIS A 60 -1.98 -3.82 3.77
C HIS A 60 -3.13 -4.83 3.71
N ASP A 61 -3.97 -4.88 4.73
CA ASP A 61 -5.14 -5.77 4.76
C ASP A 61 -6.07 -5.57 3.56
N ALA A 62 -6.11 -4.34 3.01
CA ALA A 62 -6.79 -3.99 1.76
C ALA A 62 -6.42 -4.94 0.60
N ASN A 63 -5.19 -5.44 0.54
CA ASN A 63 -4.75 -6.39 -0.46
C ASN A 63 -5.52 -7.71 -0.38
N ASN A 64 -5.78 -8.19 0.84
CA ASN A 64 -6.52 -9.43 1.07
C ASN A 64 -8.00 -9.26 0.70
N PHE A 65 -8.61 -8.11 1.02
CA PHE A 65 -9.98 -7.80 0.61
C PHE A 65 -10.12 -7.73 -0.91
N ALA A 66 -9.18 -7.04 -1.58
CA ALA A 66 -9.15 -7.00 -3.04
C ALA A 66 -8.99 -8.40 -3.66
N ALA A 67 -8.09 -9.23 -3.13
CA ALA A 67 -7.89 -10.61 -3.57
C ALA A 67 -9.13 -11.50 -3.37
N ALA A 68 -9.94 -11.20 -2.34
CA ALA A 68 -11.21 -11.87 -2.08
C ALA A 68 -12.36 -11.36 -2.97
N GLY A 69 -12.11 -10.42 -3.89
CA GLY A 69 -13.12 -9.84 -4.78
C GLY A 69 -13.97 -8.75 -4.16
N VAL A 70 -13.60 -8.23 -2.97
CA VAL A 70 -14.29 -7.11 -2.34
C VAL A 70 -13.80 -5.81 -2.99
N PRO A 71 -14.68 -4.94 -3.51
CA PRO A 71 -14.29 -3.63 -4.03
C PRO A 71 -13.56 -2.83 -2.95
N THR A 72 -12.28 -2.55 -3.18
CA THR A 72 -11.38 -1.97 -2.17
C THR A 72 -10.65 -0.76 -2.74
N GLY A 73 -10.40 0.26 -1.93
CA GLY A 73 -9.53 1.39 -2.28
C GLY A 73 -8.86 1.96 -1.05
N MET A 74 -7.76 2.69 -1.27
CA MET A 74 -6.95 3.26 -0.20
C MET A 74 -6.72 4.75 -0.40
N LEU A 75 -6.61 5.48 0.71
CA LEU A 75 -6.05 6.82 0.78
C LEU A 75 -4.67 6.72 1.42
N LEU A 76 -3.65 7.25 0.74
CA LEU A 76 -2.33 7.43 1.33
C LEU A 76 -2.22 8.86 1.85
N VAL A 77 -1.67 9.01 3.05
CA VAL A 77 -1.41 10.29 3.70
C VAL A 77 0.09 10.56 3.66
N ARG A 78 0.47 11.83 3.50
CA ARG A 78 1.87 12.23 3.56
C ARG A 78 2.44 11.84 4.92
N ASN A 79 3.60 11.21 4.89
CA ASN A 79 4.33 10.79 6.09
C ASN A 79 5.82 11.05 5.88
N ALA A 80 6.48 11.63 6.88
CA ALA A 80 7.92 11.90 6.89
C ALA A 80 8.69 10.70 7.46
N ASN A 81 9.94 10.57 7.04
CA ASN A 81 10.92 9.60 7.55
C ASN A 81 10.56 8.11 7.33
N GLY A 82 9.57 7.82 6.47
CA GLY A 82 9.10 6.47 6.23
C GLY A 82 8.40 5.86 7.46
N SER A 83 8.07 4.58 7.37
CA SER A 83 7.33 3.87 8.43
C SER A 83 8.24 2.90 9.19
N HIS A 84 7.72 2.26 10.24
CA HIS A 84 8.40 1.22 11.05
C HIS A 84 9.66 1.72 11.74
N ASN A 85 9.69 2.99 12.14
CA ASN A 85 10.82 3.57 12.85
C ASN A 85 10.33 4.65 13.84
N PRO A 86 11.09 4.95 14.90
CA PRO A 86 10.66 5.90 15.94
C PRO A 86 10.62 7.36 15.47
N HIS A 87 11.13 7.65 14.26
CA HIS A 87 11.09 8.98 13.66
C HIS A 87 9.96 9.14 12.64
N GLU A 88 9.15 8.10 12.43
CA GLU A 88 7.91 8.16 11.64
C GLU A 88 7.04 9.31 12.15
N ALA A 89 6.65 10.21 11.25
CA ALA A 89 5.96 11.44 11.62
C ALA A 89 4.98 11.87 10.53
N MET A 90 3.80 12.30 10.95
CA MET A 90 2.73 12.80 10.09
C MET A 90 2.21 14.11 10.64
N GLU A 91 2.00 15.09 9.76
CA GLU A 91 1.38 16.35 10.14
C GLU A 91 -0.11 16.13 10.42
N THR A 92 -0.60 16.74 11.50
CA THR A 92 -2.02 16.58 11.88
C THR A 92 -2.95 17.12 10.80
N ASP A 93 -2.56 18.18 10.11
CA ASP A 93 -3.33 18.77 9.00
C ASP A 93 -3.47 17.80 7.82
N ASP A 94 -2.43 17.03 7.50
CA ASP A 94 -2.48 16.00 6.45
C ASP A 94 -3.44 14.86 6.84
N LEU A 95 -3.44 14.45 8.12
CA LEU A 95 -4.39 13.47 8.65
C LEU A 95 -5.84 13.99 8.59
N LEU A 96 -6.06 15.23 9.02
CA LEU A 96 -7.39 15.85 9.00
C LEU A 96 -7.92 16.02 7.57
N ALA A 97 -7.05 16.41 6.63
CA ALA A 97 -7.39 16.48 5.21
C ALA A 97 -7.84 15.10 4.67
N ALA A 98 -7.05 14.05 4.92
CA ALA A 98 -7.36 12.70 4.44
C ALA A 98 -8.64 12.12 5.08
N THR A 99 -8.84 12.32 6.37
CA THR A 99 -10.06 11.89 7.07
C THR A 99 -11.29 12.66 6.59
N GLY A 100 -11.15 13.95 6.27
CA GLY A 100 -12.20 14.74 5.61
C GLY A 100 -12.60 14.18 4.24
N VAL A 101 -11.61 13.78 3.41
CA VAL A 101 -11.87 13.10 2.12
C VAL A 101 -12.64 11.80 2.34
N LEU A 102 -12.20 10.97 3.29
CA LEU A 102 -12.86 9.70 3.59
C LEU A 102 -14.30 9.92 4.05
N ALA A 103 -14.53 10.85 4.98
CA ALA A 103 -15.84 11.16 5.51
C ALA A 103 -16.81 11.64 4.41
N LEU A 104 -16.37 12.58 3.56
CA LEU A 104 -17.18 13.09 2.46
C LEU A 104 -17.53 11.97 1.47
N PHE A 105 -16.55 11.15 1.10
CA PHE A 105 -16.75 10.03 0.18
C PHE A 105 -17.77 9.01 0.71
N LEU A 106 -17.69 8.67 2.00
CA LEU A 106 -18.63 7.74 2.64
C LEU A 106 -20.04 8.35 2.73
N ALA A 107 -20.16 9.63 3.11
CA ALA A 107 -21.43 10.33 3.18
C ALA A 107 -22.15 10.36 1.82
N GLU A 108 -21.42 10.61 0.72
CA GLU A 108 -21.98 10.64 -0.63
C GLU A 108 -22.36 9.27 -1.19
N ARG A 109 -21.81 8.19 -0.63
CA ARG A 109 -22.16 6.82 -1.03
C ARG A 109 -23.33 6.22 -0.24
N ALA A 110 -23.59 6.75 0.94
CA ALA A 110 -24.69 6.32 1.79
C ALA A 110 -26.02 7.00 1.42
N ALA A 111 -25.96 8.12 0.68
CA ALA A 111 -27.12 8.86 0.16
C ALA A 111 -27.65 8.22 -1.13
#